data_AF-A0A935T9M3-F1
#
_entry.id   AF-A0A935T9M3-F1
#
_cell.length_a   1.000
_cell.length_b   1.000
_cell.length_c   1.000
_cell.angle_alpha   90.00
_cell.angle_beta   90.00
_cell.angle_gamma   90.00
#
_symmetry.space_group_name_H-M   'P 1'
#
loop_
_entity.id
_entity.type
_entity.pdbx_description
1 polymer ?
#
loop_
_entity_poly.entity_id
_entity_poly.type
_entity_poly.pdbx_seq_one_letter_code
_entity_poly.pdbx_strand_id
1 'polypeptide(L)'
;MFYGWIMVAVAFVTQFISSGIIFYTFGIALKEWTVEFDAGRLGVSGIHFVLPWAGAAIAPFVGRLASAGHLRVLIPAGAVAAGLGFCAISQATSLWQLYVVYPLLMAYAAGTLSGVGASTLVVNWFSRTRATALGISQIGASVGGMIMAPLTVSLFGAHGWRDVYLGFGLVILAIAPLLAWLIVGRPADRGLHPDGVAAPAPSASPGASAPLAPQPAFRTRAALRETNIWLIAFITGVGFMLSSVVVTHLVAMATDAGVEPLRASRLLAIMATVAAFGKIAFGRLADRAGERTAYAVSIVLEVVALGGILLLPTSLALEGITAILGLGIGGNLPLSAALVARTFGSAAFGPMMGMKTMLMTPLVATGTPFAGWIFDETGSYRIAFSVFLALVVLSLAALWRVRPAVVQP
;
A
#
# COMPACT_ATOMS: atom_id res chain seq x y z
N MET A 1 4.16 9.86 -29.04
CA MET A 1 4.37 9.30 -27.68
C MET A 1 3.43 8.10 -27.51
N PHE A 2 3.90 6.97 -26.97
CA PHE A 2 3.04 5.79 -26.77
C PHE A 2 1.94 6.09 -25.72
N TYR A 3 0.68 5.83 -26.07
CA TYR A 3 -0.48 6.22 -25.25
C TYR A 3 -0.46 5.59 -23.84
N GLY A 4 0.17 4.43 -23.66
CA GLY A 4 0.32 3.77 -22.36
C GLY A 4 0.98 4.66 -21.29
N TRP A 5 1.83 5.63 -21.66
CA TRP A 5 2.42 6.55 -20.70
C TRP A 5 1.41 7.51 -20.05
N ILE A 6 0.29 7.80 -20.73
CA ILE A 6 -0.83 8.54 -20.13
C ILE A 6 -1.47 7.67 -19.04
N MET A 7 -1.59 6.36 -19.24
CA MET A 7 -2.13 5.44 -18.23
C MET A 7 -1.20 5.28 -17.03
N VAL A 8 0.12 5.37 -17.24
CA VAL A 8 1.10 5.45 -16.14
C VAL A 8 0.90 6.74 -15.33
N ALA A 9 0.70 7.89 -16.00
CA ALA A 9 0.43 9.16 -15.32
C ALA A 9 -0.91 9.12 -14.56
N VAL A 10 -1.96 8.52 -15.13
CA VAL A 10 -3.23 8.31 -14.43
C VAL A 10 -3.03 7.42 -13.20
N ALA A 11 -2.36 6.28 -13.34
CA ALA A 11 -2.08 5.39 -12.22
C ALA A 11 -1.22 6.07 -11.14
N PHE A 12 -0.29 6.94 -11.52
CA PHE A 12 0.48 7.76 -10.60
C PHE A 12 -0.44 8.68 -9.77
N VAL A 13 -1.36 9.40 -10.42
CA VAL A 13 -2.30 10.31 -9.74
C VAL A 13 -3.25 9.55 -8.83
N THR A 14 -3.81 8.43 -9.27
CA THR A 14 -4.73 7.65 -8.42
C THR A 14 -4.01 7.04 -7.22
N GLN A 15 -2.77 6.59 -7.40
CA GLN A 15 -1.94 6.09 -6.29
C GLN A 15 -1.48 7.22 -5.35
N PHE A 16 -1.25 8.43 -5.86
CA PHE A 16 -1.04 9.63 -5.05
C PHE A 16 -2.25 9.90 -4.14
N ILE A 17 -3.47 9.88 -4.70
CA ILE A 17 -4.71 10.08 -3.94
C ILE A 17 -4.85 8.98 -2.87
N SER A 18 -4.69 7.72 -3.28
CA SER A 18 -4.87 6.59 -2.37
C SER A 18 -3.85 6.57 -1.23
N SER A 19 -2.56 6.55 -1.53
CA SER A 19 -1.55 6.45 -0.48
C SER A 19 -1.33 7.77 0.24
N GLY A 20 -1.19 8.87 -0.50
CA GLY A 20 -0.89 10.18 0.08
C GLY A 20 -2.02 10.77 0.88
N ILE A 21 -3.27 10.65 0.40
CA ILE A 21 -4.41 11.27 1.10
C ILE A 21 -5.04 10.26 2.07
N ILE A 22 -5.45 9.06 1.64
CA ILE A 22 -6.21 8.13 2.53
C ILE A 22 -5.37 7.65 3.73
N PHE A 23 -4.10 7.28 3.53
CA PHE A 23 -3.30 6.66 4.59
C PHE A 23 -2.43 7.65 5.38
N TYR A 24 -1.76 8.60 4.72
CA TYR A 24 -0.83 9.50 5.42
C TYR A 24 -1.55 10.60 6.22
N THR A 25 -2.72 11.08 5.77
CA THR A 25 -3.47 12.10 6.54
C THR A 25 -4.07 11.51 7.81
N PHE A 26 -4.38 10.21 7.82
CA PHE A 26 -4.93 9.53 9.00
C PHE A 26 -4.00 9.69 10.21
N GLY A 27 -2.71 9.40 10.04
CA GLY A 27 -1.75 9.48 11.15
C GLY A 27 -1.61 10.90 11.71
N ILE A 28 -1.86 11.91 10.88
CA ILE A 28 -1.86 13.33 11.28
C ILE A 28 -3.15 13.67 12.04
N ALA A 29 -4.30 13.20 11.57
CA ALA A 29 -5.59 13.38 12.23
C ALA A 29 -5.73 12.59 13.54
N LEU A 30 -4.88 11.58 13.78
CA LEU A 30 -4.96 10.68 14.94
C LEU A 30 -5.17 11.45 16.25
N LYS A 31 -4.30 12.43 16.56
CA LYS A 31 -4.37 13.18 17.83
C LYS A 31 -5.59 14.09 17.90
N GLU A 32 -5.98 14.71 16.79
CA GLU A 32 -7.17 15.56 16.75
C GLU A 32 -8.44 14.75 16.98
N TRP A 33 -8.54 13.57 16.37
CA TRP A 33 -9.68 12.67 16.54
C TRP A 33 -9.75 12.05 17.94
N THR A 34 -8.62 11.82 18.61
CA THR A 34 -8.67 11.38 20.02
C THR A 34 -9.30 12.42 20.93
N VAL A 35 -9.02 13.71 20.69
CA VAL A 35 -9.59 14.80 21.49
C VAL A 35 -11.04 15.07 21.08
N GLU A 36 -11.32 15.17 19.79
CA GLU A 36 -12.64 15.51 19.25
C GLU A 36 -13.71 14.48 19.63
N PHE A 37 -13.40 13.19 19.54
CA PHE A 37 -14.37 12.12 19.77
C PHE A 37 -14.29 11.52 21.17
N ASP A 38 -13.54 12.16 22.08
CA ASP A 38 -13.29 11.66 23.45
C ASP A 38 -12.91 10.18 23.46
N ALA A 39 -11.93 9.82 22.62
CA ALA A 39 -11.52 8.45 22.37
C ALA A 39 -10.02 8.28 22.59
N GLY A 40 -9.63 7.10 23.11
CA GLY A 40 -8.23 6.70 23.17
C GLY A 40 -7.61 6.50 21.78
N ARG A 41 -6.28 6.40 21.71
CA ARG A 41 -5.56 6.04 20.48
C ARG A 41 -5.98 4.70 19.95
N LEU A 42 -6.33 3.74 20.80
CA LEU A 42 -6.94 2.47 20.40
C LEU A 42 -8.25 2.72 19.65
N GLY A 43 -9.12 3.58 20.20
CA GLY A 43 -10.42 3.90 19.61
C GLY A 43 -10.29 4.45 18.20
N VAL A 44 -9.37 5.39 17.97
CA VAL A 44 -9.14 5.93 16.62
C VAL A 44 -8.39 4.91 15.74
N SER A 45 -7.33 4.31 16.25
CA SER A 45 -6.48 3.37 15.50
C SER A 45 -7.20 2.08 15.12
N GLY A 46 -8.26 1.70 15.84
CA GLY A 46 -9.12 0.56 15.52
C GLY A 46 -9.79 0.66 14.15
N ILE A 47 -9.85 1.84 13.53
CA ILE A 47 -10.24 1.99 12.12
C ILE A 47 -9.32 1.18 11.19
N HIS A 48 -8.02 1.10 11.50
CA HIS A 48 -7.04 0.27 10.79
C HIS A 48 -7.23 -1.24 11.02
N PHE A 49 -8.09 -1.65 11.97
CA PHE A 49 -8.52 -3.03 12.08
C PHE A 49 -9.55 -3.36 10.99
N VAL A 50 -10.57 -2.53 10.83
CA VAL A 50 -11.69 -2.82 9.90
C VAL A 50 -11.34 -2.58 8.44
N LEU A 51 -10.49 -1.59 8.15
CA LEU A 51 -10.14 -1.19 6.78
C LEU A 51 -9.48 -2.31 5.95
N PRO A 52 -8.44 -3.03 6.43
CA PRO A 52 -7.82 -4.12 5.67
C PRO A 52 -8.78 -5.29 5.43
N TRP A 53 -9.63 -5.63 6.40
CA TRP A 53 -10.64 -6.69 6.25
C TRP A 53 -11.70 -6.33 5.21
N ALA A 54 -12.19 -5.10 5.21
CA ALA A 54 -13.09 -4.62 4.18
C ALA A 54 -12.43 -4.61 2.80
N GLY A 55 -11.16 -4.19 2.72
CA GLY A 55 -10.36 -4.27 1.50
C GLY A 55 -10.23 -5.70 0.98
N ALA A 56 -9.94 -6.66 1.87
CA ALA A 56 -9.86 -8.08 1.53
C ALA A 56 -11.20 -8.66 1.06
N ALA A 57 -12.32 -8.25 1.67
CA ALA A 57 -13.65 -8.68 1.26
C ALA A 57 -14.05 -8.15 -0.12
N ILE A 58 -13.65 -6.92 -0.44
CA ILE A 58 -13.97 -6.25 -1.71
C ILE A 58 -12.99 -6.64 -2.84
N ALA A 59 -11.77 -7.08 -2.51
CA ALA A 59 -10.72 -7.39 -3.49
C ALA A 59 -11.13 -8.39 -4.59
N PRO A 60 -11.84 -9.51 -4.31
CA PRO A 60 -12.29 -10.43 -5.36
C PRO A 60 -13.29 -9.80 -6.34
N PHE A 61 -14.10 -8.85 -5.87
CA PHE A 61 -15.06 -8.13 -6.71
C PHE A 61 -14.34 -7.13 -7.62
N VAL A 62 -13.46 -6.30 -7.04
CA VAL A 62 -12.61 -5.35 -7.77
C VAL A 62 -11.75 -6.10 -8.81
N GLY A 63 -11.15 -7.22 -8.43
CA GLY A 63 -10.33 -8.04 -9.33
C GLY A 63 -11.12 -8.65 -10.50
N ARG A 64 -12.34 -9.12 -10.25
CA ARG A 64 -13.23 -9.63 -11.32
C ARG A 64 -13.60 -8.52 -12.31
N LEU A 65 -14.03 -7.36 -11.83
CA LEU A 65 -14.40 -6.23 -12.69
C LEU A 65 -13.20 -5.67 -13.47
N ALA A 66 -12.03 -5.58 -12.82
CA ALA A 66 -10.79 -5.17 -13.48
C ALA A 66 -10.41 -6.14 -14.61
N SER A 67 -10.48 -7.45 -14.35
CA SER A 67 -10.18 -8.49 -15.35
C SER A 67 -11.18 -8.49 -16.50
N ALA A 68 -12.46 -8.21 -16.23
CA ALA A 68 -13.50 -8.07 -17.26
C ALA A 68 -13.32 -6.82 -18.15
N GLY A 69 -12.45 -5.88 -17.77
CA GLY A 69 -12.13 -4.69 -18.57
C GLY A 69 -12.89 -3.42 -18.16
N HIS A 70 -13.61 -3.44 -17.03
CA HIS A 70 -14.42 -2.30 -16.57
C HIS A 70 -13.61 -1.21 -15.84
N LEU A 71 -12.31 -1.08 -16.13
CA LEU A 71 -11.42 -0.12 -15.44
C LEU A 71 -11.86 1.34 -15.58
N ARG A 72 -12.49 1.69 -16.71
CA ARG A 72 -13.02 3.04 -16.98
C ARG A 72 -14.17 3.44 -16.05
N VAL A 73 -14.86 2.49 -15.44
CA VAL A 73 -15.91 2.73 -14.44
C VAL A 73 -15.35 2.52 -13.03
N LEU A 74 -14.57 1.45 -12.85
CA LEU A 74 -14.06 1.01 -11.56
C LEU A 74 -13.16 2.06 -10.87
N ILE A 75 -12.23 2.66 -11.61
CA ILE A 75 -11.27 3.62 -11.04
C ILE A 75 -11.95 4.96 -10.69
N PRO A 76 -12.76 5.58 -11.58
CA PRO A 76 -13.51 6.79 -11.22
C PRO A 76 -14.52 6.57 -10.10
N ALA A 77 -15.20 5.41 -10.05
CA ALA A 77 -16.07 5.07 -8.92
C ALA A 77 -15.27 5.02 -7.60
N GLY A 78 -14.04 4.52 -7.64
CA GLY A 78 -13.10 4.59 -6.52
C GLY A 78 -12.77 6.02 -6.08
N ALA A 79 -12.55 6.92 -7.05
CA ALA A 79 -12.33 8.34 -6.77
C ALA A 79 -13.57 8.99 -6.16
N VAL A 80 -14.77 8.68 -6.69
CA VAL A 80 -16.03 9.14 -6.10
C VAL A 80 -16.19 8.65 -4.67
N ALA A 81 -15.90 7.36 -4.40
CA ALA A 81 -15.95 6.82 -3.05
C ALA A 81 -14.93 7.51 -2.11
N ALA A 82 -13.70 7.76 -2.56
CA ALA A 82 -12.72 8.55 -1.81
C ALA A 82 -13.25 9.96 -1.49
N GLY A 83 -13.74 10.66 -2.50
CA GLY A 83 -14.25 12.01 -2.37
C GLY A 83 -15.44 12.11 -1.42
N LEU A 84 -16.45 11.25 -1.61
CA LEU A 84 -17.62 11.17 -0.72
C LEU A 84 -17.23 10.77 0.70
N GLY A 85 -16.29 9.85 0.88
CA GLY A 85 -15.87 9.44 2.21
C GLY A 85 -15.10 10.54 2.94
N PHE A 86 -14.25 11.32 2.27
CA PHE A 86 -13.65 12.51 2.90
C PHE A 86 -14.70 13.58 3.26
N CYS A 87 -15.69 13.81 2.40
CA CYS A 87 -16.83 14.69 2.72
C CYS A 87 -17.70 14.15 3.88
N ALA A 88 -17.79 12.84 4.05
CA ALA A 88 -18.50 12.23 5.18
C ALA A 88 -17.67 12.31 6.47
N ILE A 89 -16.35 12.10 6.38
CA ILE A 89 -15.42 12.25 7.49
C ILE A 89 -15.44 13.69 8.01
N SER A 90 -15.41 14.71 7.15
CA SER A 90 -15.43 16.12 7.58
C SER A 90 -16.68 16.50 8.37
N GLN A 91 -17.79 15.81 8.12
CA GLN A 91 -19.07 16.01 8.81
C GLN A 91 -19.25 15.08 10.00
N ALA A 92 -18.22 14.30 10.36
CA ALA A 92 -18.34 13.33 11.43
C ALA A 92 -18.51 14.01 12.79
N THR A 93 -19.55 13.58 13.51
CA THR A 93 -19.88 14.02 14.88
C THR A 93 -19.58 12.95 15.92
N SER A 94 -19.29 11.72 15.48
CA SER A 94 -19.00 10.59 16.37
C SER A 94 -18.07 9.58 15.73
N LEU A 95 -17.21 8.96 16.54
CA LEU A 95 -16.17 8.04 16.07
C LEU A 95 -16.72 6.84 15.26
N TRP A 96 -17.90 6.31 15.63
CA TRP A 96 -18.48 5.16 14.92
C TRP A 96 -18.76 5.46 13.44
N GLN A 97 -19.00 6.73 13.07
CA GLN A 97 -19.19 7.12 11.68
C GLN A 97 -17.92 6.87 10.87
N LEU A 98 -16.73 7.08 11.45
CA LEU A 98 -15.46 6.73 10.81
C LEU A 98 -15.33 5.20 10.61
N TYR A 99 -15.76 4.40 11.59
CA TYR A 99 -15.83 2.94 11.48
C TYR A 99 -16.80 2.45 10.39
N VAL A 100 -17.70 3.29 9.91
CA VAL A 100 -18.59 2.99 8.77
C VAL A 100 -17.99 3.50 7.47
N VAL A 101 -17.52 4.74 7.44
CA VAL A 101 -17.00 5.39 6.23
C VAL A 101 -15.73 4.71 5.71
N TYR A 102 -14.80 4.34 6.60
CA TYR A 102 -13.55 3.69 6.18
C TYR A 102 -13.75 2.34 5.48
N PRO A 103 -14.45 1.35 6.07
CA PRO A 103 -14.64 0.08 5.40
C PRO A 103 -15.57 0.16 4.17
N LEU A 104 -16.57 1.05 4.15
CA LEU A 104 -17.50 1.13 3.03
C LEU A 104 -16.94 1.92 1.84
N LEU A 105 -16.32 3.07 2.09
CA LEU A 105 -15.89 3.99 1.04
C LEU A 105 -14.37 3.96 0.85
N MET A 106 -13.59 4.08 1.93
CA MET A 106 -12.13 4.17 1.82
C MET A 106 -11.48 2.85 1.40
N ALA A 107 -12.02 1.70 1.83
CA ALA A 107 -11.52 0.39 1.43
C ALA A 107 -11.69 0.16 -0.09
N TYR A 108 -12.87 0.52 -0.63
CA TYR A 108 -13.14 0.44 -2.06
C TYR A 108 -12.25 1.40 -2.85
N ALA A 109 -12.11 2.64 -2.39
CA ALA A 109 -11.21 3.62 -2.98
C ALA A 109 -9.75 3.14 -3.00
N ALA A 110 -9.23 2.63 -1.88
CA ALA A 110 -7.87 2.13 -1.79
C ALA A 110 -7.61 0.94 -2.73
N GLY A 111 -8.57 0.02 -2.87
CA GLY A 111 -8.45 -1.14 -3.74
C GLY A 111 -8.50 -0.83 -5.24
N THR A 112 -9.13 0.27 -5.64
CA THR A 112 -9.36 0.67 -7.04
C THR A 112 -8.38 1.75 -7.53
N LEU A 113 -8.13 2.77 -6.70
CA LEU A 113 -7.20 3.87 -7.00
C LEU A 113 -5.74 3.46 -6.85
N SER A 114 -5.48 2.50 -5.96
CA SER A 114 -4.20 1.79 -5.85
C SER A 114 -4.43 0.30 -6.11
N GLY A 115 -3.52 -0.55 -5.66
CA GLY A 115 -3.69 -2.00 -5.67
C GLY A 115 -4.01 -2.56 -7.06
N VAL A 116 -5.13 -3.26 -7.16
CA VAL A 116 -5.51 -4.02 -8.37
C VAL A 116 -5.89 -3.10 -9.52
N GLY A 117 -6.70 -2.07 -9.29
CA GLY A 117 -7.20 -1.21 -10.37
C GLY A 117 -6.09 -0.49 -11.13
N ALA A 118 -5.26 0.27 -10.42
CA ALA A 118 -4.14 1.00 -11.01
C ALA A 118 -3.07 0.07 -11.62
N SER A 119 -2.76 -1.05 -10.95
CA SER A 119 -1.75 -1.99 -11.47
C SER A 119 -2.24 -2.69 -12.73
N THR A 120 -3.49 -3.14 -12.79
CA THR A 120 -4.07 -3.74 -13.99
C THR A 120 -4.12 -2.74 -15.14
N LEU A 121 -4.45 -1.47 -14.87
CA LEU A 121 -4.43 -0.43 -15.89
C LEU A 121 -3.06 -0.32 -16.58
N VAL A 122 -1.97 -0.30 -15.81
CA VAL A 122 -0.62 -0.23 -16.39
C VAL A 122 -0.25 -1.53 -17.10
N VAL A 123 -0.53 -2.69 -16.49
CA VAL A 123 -0.18 -4.01 -17.04
C VAL A 123 -0.87 -4.29 -18.38
N ASN A 124 -2.07 -3.75 -18.61
CA ASN A 124 -2.77 -3.90 -19.88
C ASN A 124 -2.08 -3.21 -21.06
N TRP A 125 -1.31 -2.14 -20.80
CA TRP A 125 -0.63 -1.35 -21.83
C TRP A 125 0.83 -1.74 -22.04
N PHE A 126 1.44 -2.41 -21.06
CA PHE A 126 2.86 -2.75 -21.09
C PHE A 126 3.08 -4.27 -20.94
N SER A 127 3.70 -4.87 -21.96
CA SER A 127 4.27 -6.21 -21.97
C SER A 127 5.79 -6.15 -21.74
N ARG A 128 6.54 -5.46 -22.62
CA ARG A 128 8.02 -5.46 -22.59
C ARG A 128 8.59 -4.63 -21.45
N THR A 129 8.02 -3.45 -21.20
CA THR A 129 8.52 -2.52 -20.15
C THR A 129 7.61 -2.47 -18.91
N ARG A 130 6.87 -3.56 -18.65
CA ARG A 130 5.87 -3.66 -17.57
C ARG A 130 6.42 -3.30 -16.18
N ALA A 131 7.57 -3.84 -15.82
CA ALA A 131 8.18 -3.60 -14.50
C ALA A 131 8.54 -2.11 -14.32
N THR A 132 9.12 -1.48 -15.37
CA THR A 132 9.45 -0.06 -15.37
C THR A 132 8.20 0.81 -15.27
N ALA A 133 7.16 0.51 -16.06
CA ALA A 133 5.91 1.26 -16.05
C ALA A 133 5.20 1.19 -14.69
N LEU A 134 5.13 -0.01 -14.08
CA LEU A 134 4.60 -0.21 -12.74
C LEU A 134 5.43 0.51 -11.67
N GLY A 135 6.76 0.45 -11.79
CA GLY A 135 7.67 1.15 -10.89
C GLY A 135 7.43 2.66 -10.93
N ILE A 136 7.33 3.26 -12.12
CA ILE A 136 7.08 4.69 -12.30
C ILE A 136 5.71 5.07 -11.74
N SER A 137 4.64 4.32 -12.02
CA SER A 137 3.32 4.64 -11.45
C SER A 137 3.34 4.61 -9.91
N GLN A 138 4.04 3.64 -9.32
CA GLN A 138 4.17 3.47 -7.86
C GLN A 138 4.96 4.57 -7.15
N ILE A 139 5.69 5.41 -7.89
CA ILE A 139 6.29 6.62 -7.33
C ILE A 139 5.19 7.58 -6.86
N GLY A 140 4.01 7.57 -7.50
CA GLY A 140 2.87 8.42 -7.12
C GLY A 140 2.45 8.24 -5.67
N ALA A 141 2.43 7.00 -5.17
CA ALA A 141 2.16 6.71 -3.76
C ALA A 141 3.19 7.34 -2.81
N SER A 142 4.47 7.31 -3.19
CA SER A 142 5.56 7.90 -2.39
C SER A 142 5.55 9.42 -2.44
N VAL A 143 5.30 10.02 -3.62
CA VAL A 143 5.15 11.47 -3.78
C VAL A 143 3.94 11.97 -3.00
N GLY A 144 2.87 11.17 -2.95
CA GLY A 144 1.71 11.37 -2.08
C GLY A 144 2.13 11.54 -0.63
N GLY A 145 2.83 10.55 -0.06
CA GLY A 145 3.31 10.65 1.32
C GLY A 145 4.30 11.81 1.57
N MET A 146 5.16 12.11 0.59
CA MET A 146 6.13 13.21 0.66
C MET A 146 5.47 14.58 0.75
N ILE A 147 4.45 14.83 -0.07
CA ILE A 147 3.81 16.14 -0.17
C ILE A 147 2.68 16.26 0.86
N MET A 148 1.83 15.25 0.97
CA MET A 148 0.59 15.34 1.74
C MET A 148 0.85 15.43 3.24
N ALA A 149 1.91 14.81 3.77
CA ALA A 149 2.18 14.87 5.21
C ALA A 149 2.39 16.31 5.74
N PRO A 150 3.38 17.08 5.24
CA PRO A 150 3.57 18.46 5.69
C PRO A 150 2.42 19.37 5.27
N LEU A 151 1.87 19.18 4.07
CA LEU A 151 0.73 19.96 3.59
C LEU A 151 -0.48 19.82 4.53
N THR A 152 -0.79 18.61 4.96
CA THR A 152 -1.94 18.33 5.84
C THR A 152 -1.74 18.96 7.21
N VAL A 153 -0.54 18.86 7.81
CA VAL A 153 -0.24 19.55 9.08
C VAL A 153 -0.42 21.06 8.96
N SER A 154 0.11 21.67 7.90
CA SER A 154 -0.04 23.11 7.69
C SER A 154 -1.50 23.53 7.47
N LEU A 155 -2.26 22.76 6.69
CA LEU A 155 -3.66 23.05 6.41
C LEU A 155 -4.54 22.85 7.65
N PHE A 156 -4.30 21.79 8.44
CA PHE A 156 -5.02 21.53 9.69
C PHE A 156 -4.77 22.65 10.70
N GLY A 157 -3.53 23.11 10.84
CA GLY A 157 -3.21 24.23 11.71
C GLY A 157 -3.89 25.56 11.31
N ALA A 158 -4.17 25.76 10.03
CA ALA A 158 -4.76 26.99 9.52
C ALA A 158 -6.30 26.97 9.43
N HIS A 159 -6.91 25.82 9.11
CA HIS A 159 -8.34 25.70 8.81
C HIS A 159 -9.07 24.61 9.62
N GLY A 160 -8.34 23.80 10.40
CA GLY A 160 -8.90 22.64 11.09
C GLY A 160 -9.13 21.44 10.16
N TRP A 161 -9.17 20.23 10.73
CA TRP A 161 -9.29 19.00 9.95
C TRP A 161 -10.59 18.85 9.15
N ARG A 162 -11.69 19.41 9.64
CA ARG A 162 -13.01 19.30 8.98
C ARG A 162 -12.99 19.96 7.61
N ASP A 163 -12.62 21.24 7.55
CA ASP A 163 -12.59 21.99 6.30
C ASP A 163 -11.55 21.43 5.32
N VAL A 164 -10.42 20.93 5.85
CA VAL A 164 -9.38 20.32 5.02
C VAL A 164 -9.83 19.00 4.41
N TYR A 165 -10.50 18.13 5.18
CA TYR A 165 -11.07 16.90 4.61
C TYR A 165 -12.23 17.18 3.66
N LEU A 166 -13.05 18.20 3.92
CA LEU A 166 -14.06 18.63 2.96
C LEU A 166 -13.39 19.08 1.65
N GLY A 167 -12.34 19.89 1.73
CA GLY A 167 -11.55 20.33 0.58
C GLY A 167 -10.93 19.16 -0.21
N PHE A 168 -10.29 18.21 0.47
CA PHE A 168 -9.77 17.00 -0.18
C PHE A 168 -10.88 16.20 -0.86
N GLY A 169 -12.03 16.04 -0.21
CA GLY A 169 -13.19 15.36 -0.77
C GLY A 169 -13.69 16.01 -2.05
N LEU A 170 -13.89 17.33 -2.04
CA LEU A 170 -14.35 18.11 -3.19
C LEU A 170 -13.35 18.08 -4.36
N VAL A 171 -12.05 18.21 -4.09
CA VAL A 171 -11.01 18.14 -5.13
C VAL A 171 -10.98 16.75 -5.77
N ILE A 172 -11.06 15.68 -4.98
CA ILE A 172 -11.08 14.31 -5.51
C ILE A 172 -12.34 14.07 -6.34
N LEU A 173 -13.51 14.57 -5.91
CA LEU A 173 -14.75 14.50 -6.69
C LEU A 173 -14.64 15.24 -8.02
N ALA A 174 -13.99 16.41 -8.04
CA ALA A 174 -13.76 17.17 -9.28
C ALA A 174 -12.80 16.44 -10.25
N ILE A 175 -11.85 15.65 -9.73
CA ILE A 175 -10.91 14.86 -10.53
C ILE A 175 -11.57 13.59 -11.10
N ALA A 176 -12.56 13.01 -10.41
CA ALA A 176 -13.22 11.78 -10.84
C ALA A 176 -13.76 11.78 -12.30
N PRO A 177 -14.49 12.79 -12.79
CA PRO A 177 -14.95 12.83 -14.18
C PRO A 177 -13.78 12.93 -15.18
N LEU A 178 -12.70 13.65 -14.81
CA LEU A 178 -11.49 13.72 -15.63
C LEU A 178 -10.82 12.35 -15.76
N LEU A 179 -10.77 11.57 -14.66
CA LEU A 179 -10.29 10.19 -14.71
C LEU A 179 -11.17 9.32 -15.62
N ALA A 180 -12.51 9.44 -15.53
CA ALA A 180 -13.43 8.69 -16.38
C ALA A 180 -13.29 9.00 -17.88
N TRP A 181 -12.92 10.24 -18.19
CA TRP A 181 -12.64 10.68 -19.55
C TRP A 181 -11.26 10.21 -20.06
N LEU A 182 -10.22 10.31 -19.23
CA LEU A 182 -8.85 9.94 -19.60
C LEU A 182 -8.62 8.44 -19.71
N ILE A 183 -9.24 7.63 -18.84
CA ILE A 183 -8.93 6.20 -18.71
C ILE A 183 -9.37 5.43 -19.95
N VAL A 184 -8.41 4.71 -20.53
CA VAL A 184 -8.63 3.69 -21.55
C VAL A 184 -8.12 2.37 -21.00
N GLY A 185 -9.05 1.47 -20.69
CA GLY A 185 -8.78 0.25 -19.93
C GLY A 185 -7.86 -0.73 -20.66
N ARG A 186 -8.05 -0.89 -21.97
CA ARG A 186 -7.22 -1.75 -22.82
C ARG A 186 -6.76 -1.01 -24.07
N PRO A 187 -5.55 -1.29 -24.58
CA PRO A 187 -5.11 -0.76 -25.87
C PRO A 187 -6.10 -1.05 -27.01
N ALA A 188 -6.70 -2.25 -26.98
CA ALA A 188 -7.67 -2.70 -27.98
C ALA A 188 -8.91 -1.81 -28.08
N ASP A 189 -9.32 -1.13 -26.99
CA ASP A 189 -10.46 -0.19 -26.99
C ASP A 189 -10.21 1.03 -27.90
N ARG A 190 -8.96 1.24 -28.33
CA ARG A 190 -8.56 2.26 -29.31
C ARG A 190 -7.87 1.67 -30.54
N GLY A 191 -8.01 0.37 -30.79
CA GLY A 191 -7.32 -0.30 -31.90
C GLY A 191 -5.79 -0.27 -31.77
N LEU A 192 -5.27 -0.12 -30.55
CA LEU A 192 -3.84 -0.14 -30.24
C LEU A 192 -3.43 -1.50 -29.66
N HIS A 193 -2.12 -1.74 -29.61
CA HIS A 193 -1.53 -2.94 -29.00
C HIS A 193 -0.64 -2.57 -27.80
N PRO A 194 -0.46 -3.48 -26.83
CA PRO A 194 0.52 -3.31 -25.76
C PRO A 194 1.93 -3.11 -26.32
N ASP A 195 2.81 -2.47 -25.54
CA ASP A 195 4.19 -2.23 -25.97
C ASP A 195 4.92 -3.53 -26.32
N GLY A 196 5.69 -3.51 -27.40
CA GLY A 196 6.46 -4.67 -27.85
C GLY A 196 5.63 -5.80 -28.50
N VAL A 197 4.31 -5.63 -28.68
CA VAL A 197 3.47 -6.54 -29.47
C VAL A 197 3.24 -5.91 -30.84
N ALA A 198 3.72 -6.55 -31.92
CA ALA A 198 3.49 -6.08 -33.28
C ALA A 198 2.00 -6.17 -33.64
N ALA A 199 1.50 -5.21 -34.44
CA ALA A 199 0.16 -5.31 -35.00
C ALA A 199 0.04 -6.61 -35.81
N PRO A 200 -1.06 -7.38 -35.69
CA PRO A 200 -1.25 -8.56 -36.52
C PRO A 200 -1.19 -8.14 -38.00
N ALA A 201 -0.37 -8.82 -38.79
CA ALA A 201 -0.36 -8.62 -40.23
C ALA A 201 -1.76 -8.89 -40.80
N PRO A 202 -2.24 -8.11 -41.77
CA PRO A 202 -3.52 -8.39 -42.39
C PRO A 202 -3.37 -9.68 -43.24
N SER A 203 -4.20 -10.68 -42.93
CA SER A 203 -4.50 -11.94 -43.65
C SER A 203 -3.95 -13.23 -43.04
N ALA A 204 -4.81 -14.01 -42.38
CA ALA A 204 -5.34 -15.30 -42.90
C ALA A 204 -6.09 -16.09 -41.79
N SER A 205 -7.37 -16.36 -42.04
CA SER A 205 -8.26 -17.34 -41.38
C SER A 205 -8.69 -17.14 -39.91
N PRO A 206 -10.00 -17.20 -39.60
CA PRO A 206 -10.51 -17.27 -38.23
C PRO A 206 -10.30 -18.69 -37.68
N GLY A 207 -9.07 -19.00 -37.26
CA GLY A 207 -8.69 -20.30 -36.73
C GLY A 207 -8.17 -20.18 -35.30
N ALA A 208 -9.03 -20.54 -34.34
CA ALA A 208 -8.70 -20.85 -32.95
C ALA A 208 -7.83 -19.82 -32.20
N SER A 209 -8.47 -18.77 -31.70
CA SER A 209 -8.09 -18.30 -30.36
C SER A 209 -8.37 -19.45 -29.41
N ALA A 210 -7.33 -20.27 -29.14
CA ALA A 210 -7.38 -21.28 -28.10
C ALA A 210 -7.94 -20.58 -26.85
N PRO A 211 -9.00 -21.10 -26.22
CA PRO A 211 -9.40 -20.63 -24.90
C PRO A 211 -8.14 -20.65 -24.05
N LEU A 212 -7.82 -19.55 -23.35
CA LEU A 212 -6.90 -19.61 -22.23
C LEU A 212 -7.30 -20.85 -21.44
N ALA A 213 -6.47 -21.89 -21.50
CA ALA A 213 -6.78 -23.17 -20.87
C ALA A 213 -7.23 -22.83 -19.44
N PRO A 214 -8.40 -23.32 -18.98
CA PRO A 214 -8.87 -23.02 -17.64
C PRO A 214 -7.73 -23.33 -16.69
N GLN A 215 -7.13 -22.29 -16.11
CA GLN A 215 -6.04 -22.49 -15.18
C GLN A 215 -6.58 -23.46 -14.14
N PRO A 216 -5.90 -24.60 -13.90
CA PRO A 216 -6.42 -25.63 -13.03
C PRO A 216 -6.82 -24.96 -11.73
N ALA A 217 -8.09 -25.12 -11.35
CA ALA A 217 -8.65 -24.46 -10.17
C ALA A 217 -7.69 -24.71 -9.01
N PHE A 218 -6.93 -23.67 -8.64
CA PHE A 218 -5.86 -23.79 -7.67
C PHE A 218 -6.50 -24.34 -6.40
N ARG A 219 -6.15 -25.55 -5.98
CA ARG A 219 -6.78 -26.16 -4.79
C ARG A 219 -6.34 -25.34 -3.58
N THR A 220 -7.16 -24.39 -3.16
CA THR A 220 -6.95 -23.51 -1.99
C THR A 220 -6.53 -24.32 -0.74
N ARG A 221 -7.04 -25.54 -0.58
CA ARG A 221 -6.65 -26.46 0.49
C ARG A 221 -5.22 -26.98 0.40
N ALA A 222 -4.67 -27.19 -0.80
CA ALA A 222 -3.27 -27.60 -0.97
C ALA A 222 -2.33 -26.43 -0.64
N ALA A 223 -2.68 -25.21 -1.05
CA ALA A 223 -1.95 -24.00 -0.72
C ALA A 223 -1.81 -23.78 0.80
N LEU A 224 -2.90 -23.95 1.54
CA LEU A 224 -2.92 -23.77 3.00
C LEU A 224 -2.06 -24.77 3.77
N ARG A 225 -1.71 -25.91 3.15
CA ARG A 225 -0.80 -26.90 3.74
C ARG A 225 0.67 -26.59 3.50
N GLU A 226 0.98 -25.60 2.67
CA GLU A 226 2.34 -25.30 2.27
C GLU A 226 3.04 -24.35 3.25
N THR A 227 4.06 -24.84 3.95
CA THR A 227 4.75 -24.05 5.00
C THR A 227 5.30 -22.72 4.48
N ASN A 228 5.78 -22.72 3.23
CA ASN A 228 6.34 -21.53 2.61
C ASN A 228 5.31 -20.38 2.47
N ILE A 229 4.02 -20.67 2.25
CA ILE A 229 3.03 -19.58 2.12
C ILE A 229 2.81 -18.87 3.46
N TRP A 230 2.83 -19.61 4.57
CA TRP A 230 2.71 -19.07 5.91
C TRP A 230 3.93 -18.25 6.32
N LEU A 231 5.14 -18.74 6.01
CA LEU A 231 6.37 -17.99 6.26
C LEU A 231 6.39 -16.68 5.46
N ILE A 232 6.07 -16.73 4.17
CA ILE A 232 6.04 -15.52 3.32
C ILE A 232 4.93 -14.57 3.77
N ALA A 233 3.75 -15.07 4.15
CA ALA A 233 2.67 -14.25 4.69
C ALA A 233 3.08 -13.58 6.00
N PHE A 234 3.78 -14.29 6.90
CA PHE A 234 4.31 -13.71 8.13
C PHE A 234 5.36 -12.62 7.86
N ILE A 235 6.38 -12.91 7.03
CA ILE A 235 7.45 -11.96 6.71
C ILE A 235 6.87 -10.68 6.11
N THR A 236 6.00 -10.83 5.11
CA THR A 236 5.40 -9.70 4.41
C THR A 236 4.40 -8.97 5.30
N GLY A 237 3.61 -9.71 6.09
CA GLY A 237 2.69 -9.15 7.06
C GLY A 237 3.36 -8.30 8.12
N VAL A 238 4.51 -8.72 8.66
CA VAL A 238 5.28 -7.92 9.62
C VAL A 238 5.75 -6.61 8.98
N GLY A 239 6.29 -6.63 7.76
CA GLY A 239 6.75 -5.42 7.07
C GLY A 239 5.61 -4.44 6.75
N PHE A 240 4.46 -4.94 6.28
CA PHE A 240 3.27 -4.10 6.04
C PHE A 240 2.64 -3.59 7.33
N MET A 241 2.63 -4.40 8.39
CA MET A 241 2.20 -4.00 9.72
C MET A 241 3.06 -2.86 10.25
N LEU A 242 4.39 -2.98 10.18
CA LEU A 242 5.33 -1.93 10.57
C LEU A 242 5.08 -0.64 9.78
N SER A 243 4.92 -0.76 8.46
CA SER A 243 4.61 0.38 7.59
C SER A 243 3.34 1.10 8.03
N SER A 244 2.26 0.35 8.32
CA SER A 244 0.99 0.90 8.79
C SER A 244 1.11 1.60 10.15
N VAL A 245 1.78 0.96 11.12
CA VAL A 245 2.00 1.51 12.47
C VAL A 245 2.77 2.82 12.40
N VAL A 246 3.87 2.84 11.64
CA VAL A 246 4.75 4.00 11.55
C VAL A 246 4.04 5.16 10.86
N VAL A 247 3.35 4.92 9.74
CA VAL A 247 2.56 5.96 9.07
C VAL A 247 1.51 6.56 10.01
N THR A 248 0.90 5.74 10.87
CA THR A 248 -0.17 6.19 11.77
C THR A 248 0.35 6.89 13.02
N HIS A 249 1.41 6.38 13.65
CA HIS A 249 1.82 6.80 15.00
C HIS A 249 3.12 7.58 15.06
N LEU A 250 3.94 7.64 14.00
CA LEU A 250 5.25 8.29 14.05
C LEU A 250 5.15 9.79 14.37
N VAL A 251 4.21 10.50 13.75
CA VAL A 251 3.99 11.94 14.01
C VAL A 251 3.47 12.15 15.42
N ALA A 252 2.49 11.34 15.85
CA ALA A 252 1.95 11.42 17.20
C ALA A 252 3.05 11.18 18.25
N MET A 253 3.85 10.12 18.10
CA MET A 253 4.99 9.81 18.95
C MET A 253 6.01 10.95 19.01
N ALA A 254 6.40 11.52 17.86
CA ALA A 254 7.37 12.62 17.83
C ALA A 254 6.81 13.88 18.51
N THR A 255 5.54 14.23 18.27
CA THR A 255 4.92 15.40 18.89
C THR A 255 4.68 15.23 20.39
N ASP A 256 4.35 14.02 20.87
CA ASP A 256 4.26 13.74 22.31
C ASP A 256 5.61 13.86 23.01
N ALA A 257 6.69 13.58 22.28
CA ALA A 257 8.06 13.75 22.75
C ALA A 257 8.57 15.21 22.63
N GLY A 258 7.70 16.16 22.28
CA GLY A 258 8.01 17.60 22.21
C GLY A 258 8.54 18.09 20.87
N VAL A 259 8.53 17.27 19.81
CA VAL A 259 8.90 17.71 18.46
C VAL A 259 7.77 18.56 17.86
N GLU A 260 8.13 19.70 17.28
CA GLU A 260 7.18 20.59 16.60
C GLU A 260 6.42 19.86 15.46
N PRO A 261 5.10 20.07 15.29
CA PRO A 261 4.27 19.28 14.36
C PRO A 261 4.74 19.27 12.90
N LEU A 262 5.16 20.42 12.35
CA LEU A 262 5.64 20.49 10.98
C LEU A 262 6.94 19.70 10.83
N ARG A 263 7.86 19.80 11.79
CA ARG A 263 9.06 18.98 11.84
C ARG A 263 8.74 17.49 11.97
N ALA A 264 7.76 17.11 12.80
CA ALA A 264 7.32 15.72 12.92
C ALA A 264 6.75 15.16 11.61
N SER A 265 5.99 15.95 10.84
CA SER A 265 5.48 15.52 9.52
C SER A 265 6.59 15.31 8.48
N ARG A 266 7.73 16.00 8.61
CA ARG A 266 8.89 15.78 7.72
C ARG A 266 9.44 14.37 7.85
N LEU A 267 9.30 13.72 9.01
CA LEU A 267 9.71 12.33 9.20
C LEU A 267 8.97 11.39 8.25
N LEU A 268 7.65 11.57 8.11
CA LEU A 268 6.84 10.81 7.14
C LEU A 268 7.21 11.17 5.71
N ALA A 269 7.49 12.44 5.42
CA ALA A 269 7.90 12.87 4.09
C ALA A 269 9.25 12.27 3.67
N ILE A 270 10.24 12.29 4.56
CA ILE A 270 11.56 11.67 4.38
C ILE A 270 11.39 10.17 4.16
N MET A 271 10.63 9.50 5.02
CA MET A 271 10.36 8.06 4.89
C MET A 271 9.74 7.74 3.53
N ALA A 272 8.71 8.48 3.10
CA ALA A 272 8.03 8.27 1.82
C ALA A 272 8.97 8.48 0.61
N THR A 273 9.80 9.52 0.69
CA THR A 273 10.80 9.87 -0.32
C THR A 273 11.83 8.77 -0.46
N VAL A 274 12.44 8.35 0.65
CA VAL A 274 13.49 7.33 0.63
C VAL A 274 12.89 5.96 0.27
N ALA A 275 11.65 5.66 0.66
CA ALA A 275 10.94 4.46 0.22
C ALA A 275 10.74 4.41 -1.29
N ALA A 276 10.58 5.56 -1.97
CA ALA A 276 10.52 5.61 -3.44
C ALA A 276 11.81 5.08 -4.07
N PHE A 277 12.96 5.53 -3.56
CA PHE A 277 14.27 5.06 -4.00
C PHE A 277 14.52 3.60 -3.60
N GLY A 278 14.05 3.20 -2.41
CA GLY A 278 14.12 1.82 -1.91
C GLY A 278 13.45 0.82 -2.85
N LYS A 279 12.26 1.13 -3.39
CA LYS A 279 11.56 0.28 -4.37
C LYS A 279 12.45 -0.08 -5.56
N ILE A 280 13.20 0.90 -6.08
CA ILE A 280 14.08 0.73 -7.23
C ILE A 280 15.38 0.03 -6.82
N ALA A 281 15.98 0.44 -5.71
CA ALA A 281 17.23 -0.09 -5.20
C ALA A 281 17.11 -1.59 -4.86
N PHE A 282 16.04 -1.98 -4.16
CA PHE A 282 15.79 -3.36 -3.80
C PHE A 282 15.39 -4.24 -4.99
N GLY A 283 14.72 -3.69 -6.01
CA GLY A 283 14.52 -4.40 -7.27
C GLY A 283 15.87 -4.79 -7.92
N ARG A 284 16.77 -3.81 -8.08
CA ARG A 284 18.11 -4.07 -8.63
C ARG A 284 18.96 -4.98 -7.75
N LEU A 285 18.83 -4.86 -6.42
CA LEU A 285 19.55 -5.72 -5.48
C LEU A 285 19.04 -7.16 -5.56
N ALA A 286 17.74 -7.37 -5.70
CA ALA A 286 17.17 -8.70 -5.91
C ALA A 286 17.68 -9.33 -7.21
N ASP A 287 17.75 -8.55 -8.29
CA ASP A 287 18.28 -9.03 -9.58
C ASP A 287 19.76 -9.45 -9.51
N ARG A 288 20.57 -8.78 -8.66
CA ARG A 288 22.03 -9.01 -8.57
C ARG A 288 22.44 -10.01 -7.50
N ALA A 289 21.86 -9.92 -6.30
CA ALA A 289 22.26 -10.66 -5.11
C ALA A 289 21.22 -11.72 -4.68
N GLY A 290 20.12 -11.83 -5.43
CA GLY A 290 18.98 -12.68 -5.12
C GLY A 290 17.97 -11.99 -4.19
N GLU A 291 16.69 -12.27 -4.43
CA GLU A 291 15.56 -11.78 -3.63
C GLU A 291 15.66 -12.09 -2.13
N ARG A 292 16.22 -13.24 -1.73
CA ARG A 292 16.41 -13.57 -0.30
C ARG A 292 17.40 -12.63 0.37
N THR A 293 18.54 -12.35 -0.27
CA THR A 293 19.55 -11.43 0.27
C THR A 293 19.01 -10.01 0.32
N ALA A 294 18.33 -9.58 -0.75
CA ALA A 294 17.70 -8.26 -0.81
C ALA A 294 16.65 -8.09 0.30
N TYR A 295 15.79 -9.09 0.55
CA TYR A 295 14.81 -9.05 1.64
C TYR A 295 15.49 -9.04 3.01
N ALA A 296 16.56 -9.83 3.21
CA ALA A 296 17.31 -9.81 4.47
C ALA A 296 17.89 -8.42 4.76
N VAL A 297 18.47 -7.75 3.77
CA VAL A 297 18.97 -6.36 3.91
C VAL A 297 17.82 -5.41 4.26
N SER A 298 16.68 -5.52 3.58
CA SER A 298 15.47 -4.73 3.87
C SER A 298 15.05 -4.85 5.33
N ILE A 299 14.96 -6.08 5.85
CA ILE A 299 14.58 -6.36 7.24
C ILE A 299 15.63 -5.82 8.22
N VAL A 300 16.92 -5.98 7.92
CA VAL A 300 18.00 -5.46 8.79
C VAL A 300 17.93 -3.93 8.90
N LEU A 301 17.64 -3.22 7.80
CA LEU A 301 17.43 -1.76 7.86
C LEU A 301 16.24 -1.39 8.75
N GLU A 302 15.14 -2.14 8.67
CA GLU A 302 13.97 -1.94 9.54
C GLU A 302 14.31 -2.20 11.03
N VAL A 303 15.09 -3.25 11.34
CA VAL A 303 15.58 -3.53 12.70
C VAL A 303 16.44 -2.39 13.23
N VAL A 304 17.42 -1.94 12.45
CA VAL A 304 18.32 -0.84 12.83
C VAL A 304 17.52 0.44 13.07
N ALA A 305 16.57 0.75 12.20
CA ALA A 305 15.76 1.95 12.34
C ALA A 305 14.82 1.89 13.55
N LEU A 306 14.14 0.76 13.79
CA LEU A 306 13.31 0.59 14.97
C LEU A 306 14.10 0.66 16.28
N GLY A 307 15.30 0.04 16.31
CA GLY A 307 16.22 0.17 17.44
C GLY A 307 16.63 1.63 17.66
N GLY A 308 16.92 2.36 16.58
CA GLY A 308 17.20 3.80 16.61
C GLY A 308 16.05 4.62 17.18
N ILE A 309 14.81 4.37 16.74
CA ILE A 309 13.60 5.07 17.22
C ILE A 309 13.43 4.86 18.74
N LEU A 310 13.64 3.64 19.22
CA LEU A 310 13.51 3.30 20.65
C LEU A 310 14.58 3.97 21.53
N LEU A 311 15.78 4.19 20.99
CA LEU A 311 16.92 4.75 21.73
C LEU A 311 16.99 6.28 21.64
N LEU A 312 16.56 6.87 20.52
CA LEU A 312 16.75 8.29 20.20
C LEU A 312 15.45 8.98 19.73
N PRO A 313 14.35 8.94 20.52
CA PRO A 313 13.02 9.37 20.08
C PRO A 313 12.88 10.89 19.83
N THR A 314 13.81 11.71 20.33
CA THR A 314 13.80 13.19 20.22
C THR A 314 15.05 13.77 19.56
N SER A 315 15.95 12.91 19.08
CA SER A 315 17.25 13.35 18.54
C SER A 315 17.11 14.01 17.17
N LEU A 316 18.03 14.92 16.84
CA LEU A 316 18.24 15.37 15.46
C LEU A 316 18.52 14.20 14.50
N ALA A 317 19.01 13.06 15.02
CA ALA A 317 19.23 11.83 14.27
C ALA A 317 17.94 11.13 13.80
N LEU A 318 16.76 11.51 14.32
CA LEU A 318 15.49 10.86 13.98
C LEU A 318 15.14 10.96 12.50
N GLU A 319 15.54 12.04 11.84
CA GLU A 319 15.39 12.22 10.38
C GLU A 319 16.23 11.20 9.60
N GLY A 320 17.47 10.94 10.04
CA GLY A 320 18.32 9.89 9.46
C GLY A 320 17.80 8.48 9.74
N ILE A 321 17.31 8.24 10.94
CA ILE A 321 16.71 6.95 11.33
C ILE A 321 15.45 6.66 10.49
N THR A 322 14.60 7.66 10.27
CA THR A 322 13.39 7.53 9.45
C THR A 322 13.70 7.41 7.96
N ALA A 323 14.81 7.97 7.49
CA ALA A 323 15.35 7.68 6.15
C ALA A 323 15.74 6.20 6.00
N ILE A 324 16.48 5.63 6.97
CA ILE A 324 16.83 4.19 6.97
C ILE A 324 15.58 3.32 6.97
N LEU A 325 14.60 3.68 7.80
CA LEU A 325 13.30 2.99 7.86
C LEU A 325 12.58 3.04 6.51
N GLY A 326 12.52 4.23 5.89
CA GLY A 326 11.92 4.42 4.58
C GLY A 326 12.59 3.56 3.52
N LEU A 327 13.93 3.47 3.53
CA LEU A 327 14.67 2.61 2.62
C LEU A 327 14.23 1.15 2.75
N GLY A 328 14.22 0.61 3.98
CA GLY A 328 13.75 -0.75 4.28
C GLY A 328 12.29 -0.98 3.86
N ILE A 329 11.37 -0.09 4.25
CA ILE A 329 9.95 -0.19 3.88
C ILE A 329 9.74 -0.21 2.36
N GLY A 330 10.57 0.54 1.62
CA GLY A 330 10.53 0.56 0.15
C GLY A 330 10.75 -0.81 -0.50
N GLY A 331 11.45 -1.72 0.17
CA GLY A 331 11.68 -3.09 -0.31
C GLY A 331 10.49 -4.04 -0.14
N ASN A 332 9.58 -3.79 0.81
CA ASN A 332 8.55 -4.75 1.20
C ASN A 332 7.65 -5.21 0.05
N LEU A 333 7.18 -4.27 -0.78
CA LEU A 333 6.29 -4.59 -1.90
C LEU A 333 7.00 -5.37 -3.03
N PRO A 334 8.10 -4.87 -3.64
CA PRO A 334 8.76 -5.59 -4.74
C PRO A 334 9.37 -6.93 -4.29
N LEU A 335 9.98 -6.98 -3.10
CA LEU A 335 10.62 -8.20 -2.60
C LEU A 335 9.58 -9.25 -2.20
N SER A 336 8.42 -8.83 -1.71
CA SER A 336 7.29 -9.74 -1.49
C SER A 336 6.86 -10.44 -2.79
N ALA A 337 6.74 -9.69 -3.88
CA ALA A 337 6.35 -10.26 -5.18
C ALA A 337 7.45 -11.21 -5.70
N ALA A 338 8.71 -10.79 -5.63
CA ALA A 338 9.85 -11.61 -6.07
C ALA A 338 9.94 -12.93 -5.28
N LEU A 339 9.75 -12.89 -3.96
CA LEU A 339 9.82 -14.07 -3.11
C LEU A 339 8.71 -15.08 -3.43
N VAL A 340 7.47 -14.63 -3.68
CA VAL A 340 6.37 -15.50 -4.13
C VAL A 340 6.65 -16.08 -5.51
N ALA A 341 7.11 -15.27 -6.46
CA ALA A 341 7.41 -15.70 -7.81
C ALA A 341 8.51 -16.79 -7.84
N ARG A 342 9.57 -16.63 -7.04
CA ARG A 342 10.63 -17.64 -6.93
C ARG A 342 10.13 -18.93 -6.28
N THR A 343 9.32 -18.84 -5.23
CA THR A 343 8.93 -20.01 -4.44
C THR A 343 7.83 -20.84 -5.08
N PHE A 344 6.93 -20.23 -5.85
CA PHE A 344 5.77 -20.92 -6.43
C PHE A 344 5.71 -20.90 -7.96
N GLY A 345 6.62 -20.17 -8.61
CA GLY A 345 6.63 -20.02 -10.06
C GLY A 345 5.54 -19.09 -10.60
N SER A 346 5.60 -18.80 -11.90
CA SER A 346 4.72 -17.85 -12.58
C SER A 346 3.27 -18.36 -12.69
N ALA A 347 3.06 -19.67 -12.83
CA ALA A 347 1.74 -20.28 -12.98
C ALA A 347 0.87 -20.14 -11.71
N ALA A 348 1.49 -20.21 -10.52
CA ALA A 348 0.81 -20.11 -9.24
C ALA A 348 0.81 -18.67 -8.67
N PHE A 349 1.50 -17.73 -9.31
CA PHE A 349 1.79 -16.41 -8.74
C PHE A 349 0.55 -15.65 -8.29
N GLY A 350 -0.46 -15.52 -9.16
CA GLY A 350 -1.70 -14.78 -8.86
C GLY A 350 -2.46 -15.35 -7.65
N PRO A 351 -2.82 -16.64 -7.66
CA PRO A 351 -3.45 -17.31 -6.51
C PRO A 351 -2.62 -17.22 -5.22
N MET A 352 -1.30 -17.39 -5.30
CA MET A 352 -0.42 -17.31 -4.12
C MET A 352 -0.29 -15.90 -3.56
N MET A 353 -0.24 -14.87 -4.41
CA MET A 353 -0.30 -13.48 -3.97
C MET A 353 -1.61 -13.16 -3.25
N GLY A 354 -2.74 -13.66 -3.76
CA GLY A 354 -4.04 -13.54 -3.11
C GLY A 354 -4.09 -14.23 -1.75
N MET A 355 -3.67 -15.50 -1.69
CA MET A 355 -3.60 -16.28 -0.46
C MET A 355 -2.69 -15.63 0.58
N LYS A 356 -1.47 -15.25 0.20
CA LYS A 356 -0.53 -14.52 1.06
C LYS A 356 -1.17 -13.26 1.63
N THR A 357 -1.89 -12.52 0.80
CA THR A 357 -2.56 -11.28 1.22
C THR A 357 -3.62 -11.54 2.28
N MET A 358 -4.46 -12.57 2.12
CA MET A 358 -5.44 -12.96 3.15
C MET A 358 -4.76 -13.42 4.44
N LEU A 359 -3.70 -14.23 4.35
CA LEU A 359 -2.99 -14.75 5.52
C LEU A 359 -2.24 -13.65 6.29
N MET A 360 -1.79 -12.59 5.61
CA MET A 360 -1.10 -11.47 6.26
C MET A 360 -2.07 -10.41 6.83
N THR A 361 -3.33 -10.35 6.36
CA THR A 361 -4.32 -9.34 6.78
C THR A 361 -4.49 -9.24 8.31
N PRO A 362 -4.62 -10.35 9.08
CA PRO A 362 -4.78 -10.25 10.53
C PRO A 362 -3.63 -9.50 11.20
N LEU A 363 -2.40 -9.72 10.76
CA LEU A 363 -1.21 -9.10 11.34
C LEU A 363 -1.15 -7.59 11.03
N VAL A 364 -1.48 -7.21 9.79
CA VAL A 364 -1.55 -5.80 9.38
C VAL A 364 -2.68 -5.07 10.11
N ALA A 365 -3.84 -5.71 10.22
CA ALA A 365 -5.03 -5.15 10.85
C ALA A 365 -4.85 -4.92 12.36
N THR A 366 -4.09 -5.77 13.05
CA THR A 366 -3.92 -5.67 14.52
C THR A 366 -2.79 -4.74 14.94
N GLY A 367 -1.76 -4.52 14.13
CA GLY A 367 -0.58 -3.77 14.56
C GLY A 367 -0.87 -2.33 14.98
N THR A 368 -1.62 -1.58 14.16
CA THR A 368 -1.92 -0.16 14.45
C THR A 368 -2.80 0.00 15.70
N PRO A 369 -3.94 -0.72 15.84
CA PRO A 369 -4.71 -0.74 17.09
C PRO A 369 -3.90 -1.18 18.31
N PHE A 370 -3.03 -2.19 18.18
CA PHE A 370 -2.17 -2.66 19.27
C PHE A 370 -1.23 -1.55 19.78
N ALA A 371 -0.63 -0.77 18.87
CA ALA A 371 0.18 0.38 19.25
C ALA A 371 -0.64 1.45 19.99
N GLY A 372 -1.87 1.70 19.53
CA GLY A 372 -2.82 2.60 20.19
C GLY A 372 -3.19 2.13 21.61
N TRP A 373 -3.51 0.84 21.78
CA TRP A 373 -3.85 0.25 23.08
C TRP A 373 -2.71 0.37 24.09
N ILE A 374 -1.50 0.00 23.69
CA ILE A 374 -0.32 0.13 24.57
C ILE A 374 -0.09 1.58 24.97
N PHE A 375 -0.30 2.54 24.05
CA PHE A 375 -0.17 3.95 24.38
C PHE A 375 -1.25 4.40 25.38
N ASP A 376 -2.50 3.99 25.21
CA ASP A 376 -3.59 4.38 26.12
C ASP A 376 -3.35 3.87 27.56
N GLU A 377 -2.79 2.67 27.71
CA GLU A 377 -2.49 2.07 29.01
C GLU A 377 -1.22 2.63 29.67
N THR A 378 -0.22 3.03 28.87
CA THR A 378 1.14 3.33 29.40
C THR A 378 1.61 4.76 29.15
N GLY A 379 0.91 5.53 28.32
CA GLY A 379 1.35 6.84 27.83
C GLY A 379 2.61 6.78 26.95
N SER A 380 3.04 5.61 26.51
CA SER A 380 4.31 5.43 25.79
C SER A 380 4.24 4.40 24.67
N TYR A 381 4.99 4.64 23.60
CA TYR A 381 5.13 3.71 22.48
C TYR A 381 6.22 2.65 22.66
N ARG A 382 7.04 2.74 23.72
CA ARG A 382 8.25 1.90 23.86
C ARG A 382 7.94 0.41 23.84
N ILE A 383 6.89 -0.03 24.54
CA ILE A 383 6.51 -1.45 24.59
C ILE A 383 6.03 -1.91 23.20
N ALA A 384 5.15 -1.15 22.55
CA ALA A 384 4.64 -1.48 21.23
C ALA A 384 5.76 -1.62 20.18
N PHE A 385 6.64 -0.62 20.11
CA PHE A 385 7.77 -0.63 19.18
C PHE A 385 8.80 -1.72 19.51
N SER A 386 8.96 -2.11 20.77
CA SER A 386 9.81 -3.25 21.16
C SER A 386 9.24 -4.58 20.68
N VAL A 387 7.91 -4.75 20.76
CA VAL A 387 7.22 -5.94 20.21
C VAL A 387 7.36 -5.96 18.68
N PHE A 388 7.19 -4.83 18.00
CA PHE A 388 7.40 -4.77 16.55
C PHE A 388 8.85 -5.08 16.17
N LEU A 389 9.83 -4.57 16.91
CA LEU A 389 11.24 -4.91 16.71
C LEU A 389 11.47 -6.43 16.83
N ALA A 390 10.91 -7.07 17.86
CA ALA A 390 11.00 -8.53 18.02
C ALA A 390 10.35 -9.27 16.84
N LEU A 391 9.18 -8.84 16.36
CA LEU A 391 8.51 -9.43 15.20
C LEU A 391 9.32 -9.27 13.91
N VAL A 392 9.95 -8.11 13.69
CA VAL A 392 10.83 -7.87 12.53
C VAL A 392 12.06 -8.77 12.60
N VAL A 393 12.68 -8.93 13.77
CA VAL A 393 13.80 -9.89 13.96
C VAL A 393 13.35 -11.33 13.70
N LEU A 394 12.16 -11.72 14.17
CA LEU A 394 11.58 -13.04 13.87
C LEU A 394 11.29 -13.22 12.37
N SER A 395 10.92 -12.15 11.67
CA SER A 395 10.72 -12.20 10.21
C SER A 395 12.03 -12.50 9.47
N LEU A 396 13.18 -12.01 9.96
CA LEU A 396 14.48 -12.37 9.42
C LEU A 396 14.74 -13.87 9.58
N ALA A 397 14.50 -14.42 10.78
CA ALA A 397 14.65 -15.85 11.03
C ALA A 397 13.69 -16.71 10.16
N ALA A 398 12.45 -16.25 9.98
CA ALA A 398 11.47 -16.90 9.11
C ALA A 398 11.91 -16.89 7.64
N LEU A 399 12.51 -15.80 7.16
CA LEU A 399 13.06 -15.70 5.80
C LEU A 399 14.11 -16.77 5.54
N TRP A 400 14.95 -17.11 6.54
CA TRP A 400 15.95 -18.16 6.37
C TRP A 400 15.36 -19.58 6.30
N ARG A 401 14.12 -19.77 6.77
CA ARG A 401 13.39 -21.04 6.70
C ARG A 401 12.59 -21.22 5.41
N VAL A 402 12.39 -20.16 4.61
CA VAL A 402 11.73 -20.26 3.31
C VAL A 402 12.58 -21.13 2.39
N ARG A 403 12.04 -22.28 2.01
CA ARG A 403 12.71 -23.21 1.09
C ARG A 403 12.52 -22.73 -0.34
N PRO A 404 13.54 -22.79 -1.22
CA PRO A 404 13.36 -22.56 -2.63
C PRO A 404 12.37 -23.58 -3.22
N ALA A 405 11.71 -23.23 -4.32
CA ALA A 405 10.82 -24.16 -5.02
C ALA A 405 11.60 -25.45 -5.34
N VAL A 406 11.07 -26.61 -4.95
CA VAL A 406 11.48 -27.86 -5.58
C VAL A 406 10.87 -27.81 -6.96
N VAL A 407 11.66 -27.38 -7.95
CA VAL A 407 11.29 -27.54 -9.35
C VAL A 407 11.19 -29.06 -9.55
N GLN A 408 9.95 -29.59 -9.55
CA GLN A 408 9.76 -30.96 -10.01
C GLN A 408 10.15 -30.97 -11.49
N PRO A 409 11.13 -31.80 -11.88
CA PRO A 409 11.64 -31.85 -13.25
C PRO A 409 10.59 -32.28 -14.26
#